data_AF-A0A2D9LYE4-F1
#
_entry.id   AF-A0A2D9LYE4-F1
#
_cell.length_a   1.000
_cell.length_b   1.000
_cell.length_c   1.000
_cell.angle_alpha   90.00
_cell.angle_beta   90.00
_cell.angle_gamma   90.00
#
_symmetry.space_group_name_H-M   'P 1'
#
loop_
_entity.id
_entity.type
_entity.pdbx_description
1 polymer ?
#
loop_
_entity_poly.entity_id
_entity_poly.type
_entity_poly.pdbx_seq_one_letter_code
_entity_poly.pdbx_strand_id
1 'polypeptide(L)'
;MRFLENSGESFHRGLIPGAFLGGFIGLIPGMLLVLVLGGGNYGVGLLEILSFIAMSITAGAVLGALIGGAMMVIVAASQRALGSLRSKS
;
A
#
# COMPACT_ATOMS: atom_id res chain seq x y z
N MET A 1 17.64 8.22 -20.01
CA MET A 1 17.79 7.07 -19.06
C MET A 1 17.82 7.51 -17.59
N ARG A 2 18.61 8.50 -17.16
CA ARG A 2 18.69 8.97 -15.75
C ARG A 2 17.37 9.31 -15.03
N PHE A 3 16.35 9.81 -15.74
CA PHE A 3 15.05 10.14 -15.11
C PHE A 3 14.24 8.89 -14.72
N LEU A 4 14.27 7.83 -15.54
CA LEU A 4 13.54 6.59 -15.26
C LEU A 4 14.18 5.81 -14.11
N GLU A 5 15.52 5.81 -14.06
CA GLU A 5 16.30 5.17 -13.00
C GLU A 5 16.05 5.84 -11.63
N ASN A 6 16.01 7.17 -11.61
CA ASN A 6 15.78 7.95 -10.38
C ASN A 6 14.30 7.88 -9.91
N SER A 7 13.35 7.74 -10.85
CA SER A 7 11.95 7.46 -10.52
C SER A 7 11.76 6.04 -10.00
N GLY A 8 12.48 5.05 -10.53
CA GLY A 8 12.48 3.67 -10.03
C GLY A 8 12.96 3.59 -8.58
N GLU A 9 14.05 4.27 -8.25
CA GLU A 9 14.57 4.31 -6.87
C GLU A 9 13.60 5.01 -5.90
N SER A 10 12.98 6.12 -6.34
CA SER A 10 11.98 6.84 -5.55
C SER A 10 10.73 5.97 -5.31
N PHE A 11 10.27 5.26 -6.33
CA PHE A 11 9.17 4.31 -6.21
C PHE A 11 9.50 3.17 -5.23
N HIS A 12 10.70 2.60 -5.34
CA HIS A 12 11.16 1.52 -4.47
C HIS A 12 11.22 1.93 -3.00
N ARG A 13 11.61 3.19 -2.72
CA ARG A 13 11.59 3.77 -1.37
C ARG A 13 10.18 3.90 -0.79
N GLY A 14 9.17 4.15 -1.62
CA GLY A 14 7.77 4.23 -1.20
C GLY A 14 7.07 2.87 -1.11
N LEU A 15 7.63 1.83 -1.73
CA LEU A 15 7.03 0.52 -1.89
C LEU A 15 6.87 -0.23 -0.57
N ILE A 16 7.95 -0.34 0.21
CA ILE A 16 7.96 -1.02 1.52
C ILE A 16 7.04 -0.33 2.54
N PRO A 17 7.17 0.99 2.81
CA PRO A 17 6.28 1.66 3.76
C PRO A 17 4.83 1.67 3.27
N GLY A 18 4.60 1.82 1.96
CA GLY A 18 3.28 1.72 1.35
C GLY A 18 2.65 0.34 1.56
N ALA A 19 3.42 -0.73 1.33
CA ALA A 19 2.95 -2.10 1.53
C ALA A 19 2.59 -2.37 2.98
N PHE A 20 3.39 -1.85 3.92
CA PHE A 20 3.15 -2.04 5.35
C PHE A 20 1.86 -1.36 5.79
N LEU A 21 1.68 -0.08 5.45
CA LEU A 21 0.45 0.67 5.72
C LEU A 21 -0.76 0.04 5.04
N GLY A 22 -0.63 -0.34 3.77
CA GLY A 22 -1.67 -0.99 3.01
C GLY A 22 -2.08 -2.33 3.60
N GLY A 23 -1.14 -3.14 4.05
CA GLY A 23 -1.40 -4.42 4.71
C GLY A 23 -2.15 -4.25 6.03
N PHE A 24 -1.79 -3.24 6.83
CA PHE A 24 -2.51 -2.87 8.05
C PHE A 24 -3.95 -2.43 7.76
N ILE A 25 -4.17 -1.63 6.72
CA ILE A 25 -5.52 -1.23 6.31
C ILE A 25 -6.30 -2.45 5.78
N GLY A 26 -5.65 -3.32 5.02
CA GLY A 26 -6.21 -4.56 4.49
C GLY A 26 -6.61 -5.58 5.55
N LEU A 27 -6.13 -5.43 6.79
CA LEU A 27 -6.56 -6.22 7.94
C LEU A 27 -7.99 -5.87 8.40
N ILE A 28 -8.43 -4.61 8.21
CA ILE A 28 -9.76 -4.15 8.66
C ILE A 28 -10.89 -4.93 7.94
N PRO A 29 -10.92 -5.04 6.59
CA PRO A 29 -11.90 -5.88 5.92
C PRO A 29 -11.82 -7.36 6.33
N GLY A 30 -10.61 -7.88 6.57
CA GLY A 30 -10.39 -9.25 7.05
C GLY A 30 -11.07 -9.50 8.40
N MET A 31 -10.92 -8.57 9.34
CA MET A 31 -11.54 -8.63 10.67
C MET A 31 -13.06 -8.41 10.63
N LEU A 32 -13.54 -7.52 9.73
CA LEU A 32 -14.98 -7.32 9.54
C LEU A 32 -15.67 -8.59 9.03
N LEU A 33 -15.01 -9.36 8.16
CA LEU A 33 -15.54 -10.65 7.71
C LEU A 33 -15.57 -11.70 8.82
N VAL A 34 -14.60 -11.72 9.74
CA VAL A 34 -14.66 -12.54 10.96
C VAL A 34 -15.90 -12.22 11.79
N LEU A 35 -16.21 -10.93 11.95
CA LEU A 35 -17.39 -10.48 12.71
C LEU A 35 -18.72 -10.87 12.03
N VAL A 36 -18.79 -10.72 10.70
CA VAL A 36 -19.99 -11.08 9.93
C VAL A 36 -20.21 -12.59 9.91
N LEU A 37 -19.15 -13.39 9.70
CA LEU A 37 -19.23 -14.85 9.67
C LEU A 37 -19.33 -15.46 11.06
N GLY A 38 -18.75 -14.84 12.10
CA GLY A 38 -18.87 -15.30 13.48
C GLY A 38 -20.21 -14.95 14.12
N GLY A 39 -20.89 -13.91 13.63
CA GLY A 39 -22.20 -13.48 14.11
C GLY A 39 -23.40 -14.23 13.49
N GLY A 40 -23.21 -14.84 12.32
CA GLY A 40 -24.18 -15.74 11.71
C GLY A 40 -23.71 -17.18 11.83
N ASN A 41 -24.60 -18.12 12.11
CA ASN A 41 -24.28 -19.55 12.26
C ASN A 41 -23.89 -20.21 10.92
N TYR A 42 -22.89 -19.67 10.24
CA TYR A 42 -22.37 -20.15 8.98
C TYR A 42 -21.25 -21.15 9.28
N GLY A 43 -21.35 -22.37 8.76
CA GLY A 43 -20.36 -23.45 8.91
C GLY A 43 -19.06 -23.18 8.15
N VAL A 44 -18.50 -21.98 8.28
CA VAL A 44 -17.28 -21.55 7.60
C VAL A 44 -16.10 -22.02 8.42
N GLY A 45 -15.16 -22.70 7.77
CA GLY A 45 -14.01 -23.26 8.45
C GLY A 45 -13.06 -22.16 8.95
N LEU A 46 -12.39 -22.39 10.09
CA LEU A 46 -11.32 -21.50 10.58
C LEU A 46 -10.27 -21.20 9.48
N LEU A 47 -10.02 -22.18 8.61
CA LEU A 47 -9.06 -22.06 7.51
C LEU A 47 -9.51 -21.06 6.44
N GLU A 48 -10.80 -20.97 6.14
CA GLU A 48 -11.36 -19.98 5.19
C GLU A 48 -11.32 -18.57 5.76
N ILE A 49 -11.55 -18.43 7.07
CA ILE A 49 -11.43 -17.16 7.76
C ILE A 49 -9.98 -16.66 7.70
N LEU A 50 -9.02 -17.53 8.02
CA LEU A 50 -7.59 -17.20 7.96
C LEU A 50 -7.13 -16.91 6.53
N SER A 51 -7.60 -17.66 5.52
CA SER A 51 -7.26 -17.41 4.13
C SER A 51 -7.80 -16.08 3.64
N PHE A 52 -9.02 -15.71 4.06
CA PHE A 52 -9.59 -14.40 3.75
C PHE A 52 -8.78 -13.26 4.37
N ILE A 53 -8.42 -13.37 5.66
CA ILE A 53 -7.58 -12.37 6.33
C ILE A 53 -6.24 -12.22 5.61
N ALA A 54 -5.57 -13.33 5.29
CA ALA A 54 -4.30 -13.31 4.57
C ALA A 54 -4.43 -12.68 3.17
N MET A 55 -5.49 -12.99 2.44
CA MET A 55 -5.78 -12.41 1.13
C MET A 55 -6.06 -10.91 1.23
N SER A 56 -6.81 -10.50 2.25
CA SER A 56 -7.16 -9.10 2.49
C SER A 56 -5.95 -8.26 2.88
N ILE A 57 -5.06 -8.78 3.73
CA ILE A 57 -3.76 -8.16 4.05
C ILE A 57 -2.90 -8.06 2.80
N THR A 58 -2.83 -9.12 1.99
CA THR A 58 -2.02 -9.14 0.76
C THR A 58 -2.54 -8.12 -0.26
N ALA A 59 -3.86 -8.08 -0.49
CA ALA A 59 -4.48 -7.10 -1.37
C ALA A 59 -4.23 -5.67 -0.89
N GLY A 60 -4.39 -5.42 0.41
CA GLY A 60 -4.05 -4.15 1.04
C GLY A 60 -2.59 -3.78 0.84
N ALA A 61 -1.66 -4.71 1.06
CA ALA A 61 -0.23 -4.48 0.91
C ALA A 61 0.16 -4.18 -0.55
N VAL A 62 -0.40 -4.89 -1.53
CA VAL A 62 -0.13 -4.61 -2.95
C VAL A 62 -0.65 -3.23 -3.35
N LEU A 63 -1.87 -2.88 -2.96
CA LEU A 63 -2.44 -1.56 -3.23
C LEU A 63 -1.66 -0.45 -2.53
N GLY A 64 -1.33 -0.64 -1.26
CA GLY A 64 -0.54 0.31 -0.49
C GLY A 64 0.87 0.50 -1.05
N ALA A 65 1.51 -0.58 -1.53
CA ALA A 65 2.82 -0.52 -2.18
C ALA A 65 2.79 0.36 -3.43
N LEU A 66 1.78 0.17 -4.29
CA LEU A 66 1.58 0.94 -5.51
C LEU A 66 1.35 2.42 -5.18
N ILE A 67 0.48 2.71 -4.22
CA ILE A 67 0.16 4.07 -3.78
C ILE A 67 1.40 4.73 -3.17
N GLY A 68 2.08 4.06 -2.23
CA GLY A 68 3.26 4.58 -1.55
C GLY A 68 4.42 4.85 -2.51
N GLY A 69 4.66 3.93 -3.45
CA GLY A 69 5.64 4.12 -4.51
C GLY A 69 5.29 5.31 -5.41
N ALA A 70 4.04 5.42 -5.87
CA ALA A 70 3.58 6.55 -6.68
C ALA A 70 3.75 7.89 -5.93
N MET A 71 3.41 7.92 -4.64
CA MET A 71 3.53 9.12 -3.82
C MET A 71 4.98 9.59 -3.69
N MET A 72 5.93 8.68 -3.49
CA MET A 72 7.35 9.06 -3.42
C MET A 72 7.88 9.59 -4.75
N VAL A 73 7.40 9.08 -5.88
CA VAL A 73 7.73 9.64 -7.20
C VAL A 73 7.19 11.07 -7.33
N ILE A 74 5.94 11.30 -6.90
CA ILE A 74 5.32 12.64 -6.92
C ILE A 74 6.07 13.62 -6.01
N VAL A 75 6.45 13.19 -4.80
CA VAL A 75 7.23 14.00 -3.86
C VAL A 75 8.60 14.35 -4.45
N ALA A 76 9.31 13.37 -5.01
CA ALA A 76 10.60 13.60 -5.64
C ALA A 76 10.51 14.56 -6.84
N ALA A 77 9.47 14.43 -7.67
CA ALA A 77 9.21 15.33 -8.78
C ALA A 77 8.91 16.76 -8.29
N SER A 78 8.08 16.88 -7.26
CA SER A 78 7.67 18.16 -6.66
C SER A 78 8.87 18.90 -6.04
N GLN A 79 9.74 18.18 -5.33
CA GLN A 79 10.97 18.74 -4.76
C GLN A 79 11.92 19.26 -5.84
N ARG A 80 12.06 18.54 -6.96
CA ARG A 80 12.86 19.01 -8.11
C ARG A 80 12.29 20.29 -8.72
N ALA A 81 10.97 20.34 -8.91
CA ALA A 81 10.30 21.52 -9.44
C ALA A 81 10.48 22.73 -8.52
N LEU A 82 10.24 22.58 -7.23
CA LEU A 82 10.41 23.64 -6.23
C LEU A 82 11.87 24.11 -6.11
N GLY A 83 12.83 23.18 -6.14
CA GLY A 83 14.26 23.50 -6.14
C GLY A 83 14.68 24.31 -7.36
N SER A 84 14.12 23.99 -8.53
CA SER A 84 14.40 24.72 -9.77
C SER A 84 13.86 26.16 -9.74
N LEU A 85 12.71 26.39 -9.09
CA LEU A 85 12.14 27.73 -8.90
C LEU A 85 12.96 28.56 -7.92
N ARG A 86 13.38 27.95 -6.79
CA ARG A 86 14.21 28.61 -5.78
C ARG A 86 15.59 28.99 -6.29
N SER A 87 16.18 28.17 -7.18
CA SER A 87 17.47 28.44 -7.81
C SER A 87 17.44 29.59 -8.83
N LYS A 88 16.25 30.01 -9.27
CA LYS A 88 16.06 31.01 -10.33
C LYS A 88 15.68 32.39 -9.79
N SER A 89 15.44 32.50 -8.48
CA SER A 89 15.20 33.74 -7.74
C SER A 89 16.46 34.16 -7.00
#